data_AF-A0A0G0X338-F1
#
_entry.id   AF-A0A0G0X338-F1
#
_cell.length_a   1.000
_cell.length_b   1.000
_cell.length_c   1.000
_cell.angle_alpha   90.00
_cell.angle_beta   90.00
_cell.angle_gamma   90.00
#
_symmetry.space_group_name_H-M   'P 1'
#
loop_
_entity.id
_entity.type
_entity.pdbx_description
1 polymer ?
#
loop_
_entity_poly.entity_id
_entity_poly.type
_entity_poly.pdbx_seq_one_letter_code
_entity_poly.pdbx_strand_id
1 'polypeptide(L)'
;TSAGPWRKICTDGDTTCIAGSSGGYWTLSGNNLYPTTIGNNVGIGTTAPGAALDVRNAISVGTAGATEGTITLQTTGGGETAPYIVASTGNLDLYTPTGWIDLYPVNGIKIGGGANLWWIGNSGNATFDFYNAANTAVTIKNTGGGVANLIVDGGNVGIGTVTPYNKLDVAGNLGMRDNDIYFRGTGG
;
A
#
# COMPACT_ATOMS: atom_id res chain seq x y z
N THR A 1 11.58 -23.58 -27.91
CA THR A 1 11.28 -22.14 -27.98
C THR A 1 12.22 -21.43 -27.01
N SER A 2 13.31 -20.86 -27.53
CA SER A 2 14.47 -20.42 -26.75
C SER A 2 14.26 -19.02 -26.14
N ALA A 3 14.22 -18.94 -24.83
CA ALA A 3 14.53 -17.70 -24.11
C ALA A 3 16.04 -17.44 -24.27
N GLY A 4 16.41 -16.43 -25.06
CA GLY A 4 17.81 -16.01 -25.22
C GLY A 4 18.37 -15.43 -23.91
N PRO A 5 19.69 -15.49 -23.69
CA PRO A 5 20.31 -14.96 -22.48
C PRO A 5 20.17 -13.43 -22.46
N TRP A 6 19.63 -12.90 -21.36
CA TRP A 6 19.56 -11.46 -21.12
C TRP A 6 20.96 -10.83 -21.23
N ARG A 7 21.19 -9.96 -22.21
CA ARG A 7 22.46 -9.24 -22.39
C ARG A 7 22.45 -7.97 -21.54
N LYS A 8 23.51 -7.71 -20.78
CA LYS A 8 23.64 -6.49 -19.97
C LYS A 8 23.81 -5.27 -20.90
N ILE A 9 23.37 -4.10 -20.44
CA ILE A 9 23.63 -2.81 -21.11
C ILE A 9 24.91 -2.26 -20.47
N CYS A 10 26.04 -2.36 -21.18
CA CYS A 10 27.34 -1.89 -20.72
C CYS A 10 28.08 -1.23 -21.89
N THR A 11 28.93 -0.25 -21.62
CA THR A 11 29.63 0.54 -22.66
C THR A 11 31.14 0.29 -22.70
N ASP A 12 31.59 -0.97 -22.72
CA ASP A 12 33.02 -1.29 -22.97
C ASP A 12 33.33 -2.80 -22.97
N GLY A 13 33.97 -3.27 -24.06
CA GLY A 13 34.79 -4.49 -24.15
C GLY A 13 34.10 -5.85 -23.97
N ASP A 14 32.95 -5.91 -23.30
CA ASP A 14 32.20 -7.13 -23.11
C ASP A 14 31.35 -7.44 -24.36
N THR A 15 31.84 -8.40 -25.16
CA THR A 15 31.15 -8.89 -26.37
C THR A 15 29.78 -9.52 -26.06
N THR A 16 29.48 -9.80 -24.80
CA THR A 16 28.17 -10.32 -24.37
C THR A 16 27.13 -9.22 -24.12
N CYS A 17 27.50 -7.94 -24.19
CA CYS A 17 26.64 -6.78 -23.93
C CYS A 17 26.25 -6.00 -25.21
N ILE A 18 25.18 -5.20 -25.16
CA ILE A 18 24.79 -4.30 -26.27
C ILE A 18 25.86 -3.20 -26.40
N ALA A 19 26.91 -3.46 -27.18
CA ALA A 19 28.03 -2.54 -27.34
C ALA A 19 27.57 -1.23 -28.02
N GLY A 20 27.83 -0.10 -27.34
CA GLY A 20 27.83 1.21 -27.98
C GLY A 20 29.00 1.29 -28.95
N SER A 21 28.81 0.91 -30.21
CA SER A 21 29.67 1.39 -31.30
C SER A 21 29.38 2.87 -31.55
N SER A 22 30.14 3.53 -32.43
CA SER A 22 30.17 4.99 -32.69
C SER A 22 28.88 5.66 -33.22
N GLY A 23 27.71 5.13 -32.86
CA GLY A 23 26.35 5.66 -33.01
C GLY A 23 25.38 5.03 -31.98
N GLY A 24 25.87 4.67 -30.79
CA GLY A 24 25.10 3.98 -29.75
C GLY A 24 23.90 4.79 -29.26
N TYR A 25 22.81 4.08 -28.91
CA TYR A 25 21.58 4.68 -28.38
C TYR A 25 21.68 5.17 -26.93
N TRP A 26 22.82 4.90 -26.28
CA TRP A 26 23.10 5.23 -24.89
C TRP A 26 24.45 5.96 -24.80
N THR A 27 24.47 7.04 -24.02
CA THR A 27 25.64 7.88 -23.77
C THR A 27 26.10 7.69 -22.32
N LEU A 28 27.39 7.44 -22.12
CA LEU A 28 28.04 7.46 -20.80
C LEU A 28 28.80 8.78 -20.64
N SER A 29 28.49 9.53 -19.58
CA SER A 29 29.25 10.72 -19.18
C SER A 29 29.53 10.67 -17.69
N GLY A 30 30.80 10.53 -17.31
CA GLY A 30 31.16 10.21 -15.92
C GLY A 30 30.49 8.90 -15.49
N ASN A 31 29.74 8.96 -14.39
CA ASN A 31 29.00 7.80 -13.84
C ASN A 31 27.55 7.69 -14.35
N ASN A 32 27.14 8.53 -15.31
CA ASN A 32 25.77 8.60 -15.78
C ASN A 32 25.63 7.94 -17.15
N LEU A 33 24.85 6.86 -17.22
CA LEU A 33 24.43 6.22 -18.47
C LEU A 33 22.99 6.62 -18.78
N TYR A 34 22.73 7.20 -19.95
CA TYR A 34 21.41 7.71 -20.33
C TYR A 34 21.17 7.62 -21.84
N PRO A 35 19.92 7.65 -22.34
CA PRO A 35 19.65 7.59 -23.77
C PRO A 35 20.27 8.79 -24.49
N THR A 36 20.87 8.57 -25.65
CA THR A 36 21.46 9.65 -26.46
C THR A 36 20.41 10.66 -26.93
N THR A 37 19.13 10.26 -26.97
CA THR A 37 17.99 11.15 -27.23
C THR A 37 16.85 10.82 -26.28
N ILE A 38 16.28 11.84 -25.64
CA ILE A 38 15.21 11.70 -24.64
C ILE A 38 13.81 11.46 -25.23
N GLY A 39 13.68 11.45 -26.56
CA GLY A 39 12.41 11.22 -27.26
C GLY A 39 12.08 9.73 -27.47
N ASN A 40 13.01 8.82 -27.18
CA ASN A 40 12.80 7.39 -27.36
C ASN A 40 12.24 6.75 -26.08
N ASN A 41 11.29 5.84 -26.24
CA ASN A 41 10.80 4.98 -25.17
C ASN A 41 11.78 3.81 -24.95
N VAL A 42 11.91 3.36 -23.71
CA VAL A 42 12.72 2.19 -23.33
C VAL A 42 11.80 0.99 -23.11
N GLY A 43 11.99 -0.06 -23.91
CA GLY A 43 11.29 -1.33 -23.77
C GLY A 43 12.19 -2.41 -23.16
N ILE A 44 11.73 -3.07 -22.08
CA ILE A 44 12.39 -4.24 -21.49
C ILE A 44 11.42 -5.43 -21.58
N GLY A 45 11.82 -6.45 -22.36
CA GLY A 45 10.93 -7.57 -22.69
C GLY A 45 9.86 -7.23 -23.74
N THR A 46 10.00 -6.10 -24.43
CA THR A 46 9.13 -5.66 -25.53
C THR A 46 9.91 -4.91 -26.60
N THR A 47 9.50 -5.06 -27.86
CA THR A 47 9.99 -4.26 -29.00
C THR A 47 9.02 -3.14 -29.40
N ALA A 48 7.88 -3.01 -28.72
CA ALA A 48 6.86 -2.00 -28.97
C ALA A 48 6.41 -1.39 -27.62
N PRO A 49 7.25 -0.53 -27.01
CA PRO A 49 6.95 0.09 -25.72
C PRO A 49 5.79 1.09 -25.81
N GLY A 50 4.76 0.92 -24.96
CA GLY A 50 3.56 1.77 -24.94
C GLY A 50 3.70 3.07 -24.12
N ALA A 51 4.78 3.22 -23.37
CA ALA A 51 5.09 4.37 -22.53
C ALA A 51 6.61 4.63 -22.53
N ALA A 52 7.05 5.74 -21.95
CA ALA A 52 8.47 6.12 -21.85
C ALA A 52 9.36 4.99 -21.29
N LEU A 53 8.83 4.19 -20.37
CA LEU A 53 9.42 2.93 -19.92
C LEU A 53 8.33 1.85 -19.89
N ASP A 54 8.49 0.77 -20.67
CA ASP A 54 7.59 -0.39 -20.69
C ASP A 54 8.40 -1.65 -20.34
N VAL A 55 8.13 -2.24 -19.17
CA VAL A 55 8.75 -3.47 -18.69
C VAL A 55 7.68 -4.55 -18.59
N ARG A 56 7.82 -5.65 -19.33
CA ARG A 56 6.81 -6.73 -19.38
C ARG A 56 7.06 -7.91 -18.42
N ASN A 57 8.09 -7.79 -17.58
CA ASN A 57 8.52 -8.80 -16.61
C ASN A 57 8.76 -8.14 -15.23
N ALA A 58 9.28 -8.91 -14.27
CA ALA A 58 9.63 -8.39 -12.94
C ALA A 58 10.73 -7.33 -12.99
N ILE A 59 10.55 -6.27 -12.20
CA ILE A 59 11.60 -5.28 -11.89
C ILE A 59 12.19 -5.67 -10.53
N SER A 60 13.47 -6.03 -10.51
CA SER A 60 14.23 -6.23 -9.27
C SER A 60 15.06 -4.99 -8.98
N VAL A 61 14.85 -4.34 -7.84
CA VAL A 61 15.65 -3.20 -7.39
C VAL A 61 16.37 -3.58 -6.10
N GLY A 62 17.70 -3.42 -6.10
CA GLY A 62 18.59 -4.02 -5.10
C GLY A 62 19.22 -5.32 -5.60
N THR A 63 20.47 -5.56 -5.24
CA THR A 63 21.25 -6.77 -5.57
C THR A 63 21.66 -7.50 -4.29
N ALA A 64 21.95 -8.79 -4.39
CA ALA A 64 22.49 -9.57 -3.27
C ALA A 64 23.73 -8.88 -2.68
N GLY A 65 23.64 -8.49 -1.40
CA GLY A 65 24.74 -7.83 -0.67
C GLY A 65 24.68 -6.30 -0.61
N ALA A 66 23.70 -5.63 -1.24
CA ALA A 66 23.44 -4.21 -1.01
C ALA A 66 22.41 -4.03 0.12
N THR A 67 22.65 -3.07 0.99
CA THR A 67 21.82 -2.82 2.18
C THR A 67 20.43 -2.30 1.81
N GLU A 68 20.27 -1.58 0.70
CA GLU A 68 19.01 -0.95 0.30
C GLU A 68 18.87 -0.83 -1.23
N GLY A 69 17.72 -1.26 -1.77
CA GLY A 69 17.26 -0.91 -3.11
C GLY A 69 15.95 -0.13 -2.98
N THR A 70 15.85 1.05 -3.60
CA THR A 70 14.69 1.93 -3.47
C THR A 70 13.99 2.12 -4.81
N ILE A 71 12.66 1.98 -4.82
CA ILE A 71 11.81 2.45 -5.92
C ILE A 71 11.17 3.76 -5.47
N THR A 72 11.65 4.88 -6.01
CA THR A 72 11.09 6.21 -5.74
C THR A 72 10.06 6.56 -6.80
N LEU A 73 8.85 6.92 -6.37
CA LEU A 73 7.81 7.46 -7.23
C LEU A 73 7.53 8.90 -6.81
N GLN A 74 8.04 9.86 -7.57
CA GLN A 74 7.90 11.29 -7.29
C GLN A 74 7.50 12.05 -8.55
N THR A 75 6.55 12.98 -8.41
CA THR A 75 6.25 13.98 -9.43
C THR A 75 7.06 15.24 -9.12
N THR A 76 7.95 15.65 -10.01
CA THR A 76 8.74 16.89 -9.91
C THR A 76 8.26 17.92 -10.93
N GLY A 77 7.02 18.41 -10.81
CA GLY A 77 6.52 19.43 -11.75
C GLY A 77 5.01 19.64 -11.71
N GLY A 78 4.59 20.89 -11.93
CA GLY A 78 3.21 21.34 -11.74
C GLY A 78 2.17 20.68 -12.65
N GLY A 79 1.07 20.26 -12.03
CA GLY A 79 -0.16 19.85 -12.72
C GLY A 79 -0.43 18.34 -12.74
N GLU A 80 0.57 17.49 -12.49
CA GLU A 80 0.36 16.04 -12.55
C GLU A 80 -0.34 15.51 -11.29
N THR A 81 -1.37 14.68 -11.49
CA THR A 81 -1.99 13.89 -10.42
C THR A 81 -0.95 12.92 -9.88
N ALA A 82 -0.76 12.92 -8.56
CA ALA A 82 0.27 12.18 -7.82
C ALA A 82 0.63 10.79 -8.39
N PRO A 83 1.89 10.35 -8.27
CA PRO A 83 2.28 9.03 -8.75
C PRO A 83 1.56 7.96 -7.92
N TYR A 84 1.10 6.89 -8.57
CA TYR A 84 0.36 5.79 -7.94
C TYR A 84 0.80 4.44 -8.51
N ILE A 85 0.80 3.40 -7.66
CA ILE A 85 1.05 2.01 -8.06
C ILE A 85 -0.29 1.31 -8.24
N VAL A 86 -0.50 0.64 -9.37
CA VAL A 86 -1.71 -0.14 -9.67
C VAL A 86 -1.36 -1.59 -9.94
N ALA A 87 -2.03 -2.51 -9.23
CA ALA A 87 -2.15 -3.89 -9.65
C ALA A 87 -3.45 -4.03 -10.47
N SER A 88 -3.36 -3.95 -11.80
CA SER A 88 -4.55 -3.98 -12.69
C SER A 88 -5.23 -5.36 -12.74
N THR A 89 -4.48 -6.41 -12.39
CA THR A 89 -4.95 -7.76 -12.12
C THR A 89 -4.10 -8.34 -10.99
N GLY A 90 -4.72 -8.86 -9.93
CA GLY A 90 -4.02 -9.45 -8.78
C GLY A 90 -3.81 -8.49 -7.61
N ASN A 91 -2.86 -8.81 -6.74
CA ASN A 91 -2.61 -8.10 -5.49
C ASN A 91 -1.39 -7.17 -5.62
N LEU A 92 -1.42 -6.06 -4.87
CA LEU A 92 -0.21 -5.31 -4.53
C LEU A 92 0.32 -5.84 -3.20
N ASP A 93 1.36 -6.67 -3.25
CA ASP A 93 2.00 -7.19 -2.05
C ASP A 93 3.07 -6.19 -1.57
N LEU A 94 2.90 -5.70 -0.34
CA LEU A 94 3.91 -4.92 0.38
C LEU A 94 4.35 -5.75 1.58
N TYR A 95 5.59 -6.23 1.57
CA TYR A 95 6.09 -7.19 2.56
C TYR A 95 7.43 -6.75 3.13
N THR A 96 7.46 -6.53 4.45
CA THR A 96 8.66 -6.16 5.22
C THR A 96 8.86 -7.17 6.37
N PRO A 97 9.67 -8.23 6.21
CA PRO A 97 9.78 -9.32 7.20
C PRO A 97 10.19 -8.88 8.61
N THR A 98 10.96 -7.79 8.70
CA THR A 98 11.54 -7.28 9.96
C THR A 98 11.30 -5.77 10.15
N GLY A 99 10.60 -5.11 9.22
CA GLY A 99 10.43 -3.66 9.18
C GLY A 99 8.97 -3.23 9.12
N TRP A 100 8.75 -1.92 9.17
CA TRP A 100 7.43 -1.32 9.08
C TRP A 100 7.11 -0.95 7.63
N ILE A 101 5.83 -1.01 7.28
CA ILE A 101 5.29 -0.35 6.09
C ILE A 101 4.79 1.02 6.55
N ASP A 102 5.60 2.04 6.26
CA ASP A 102 5.29 3.41 6.62
C ASP A 102 4.38 4.06 5.57
N LEU A 103 3.19 4.51 6.00
CA LEU A 103 2.22 5.22 5.17
C LEU A 103 1.87 6.55 5.85
N TYR A 104 2.39 7.67 5.34
CA TYR A 104 2.19 9.01 5.90
C TYR A 104 1.32 9.93 5.01
N PRO A 105 0.05 9.60 4.70
CA PRO A 105 -0.77 10.46 3.86
C PRO A 105 -1.32 11.67 4.64
N VAL A 106 -1.29 12.84 4.00
CA VAL A 106 -1.90 14.06 4.54
C VAL A 106 -3.44 14.05 4.54
N ASN A 107 -4.05 13.21 3.71
CA ASN A 107 -5.51 13.11 3.53
C ASN A 107 -6.08 11.72 3.87
N GLY A 108 -5.32 10.89 4.60
CA GLY A 108 -5.71 9.55 5.05
C GLY A 108 -5.41 8.42 4.07
N ILE A 109 -5.40 7.19 4.61
CA ILE A 109 -5.23 5.94 3.84
C ILE A 109 -6.63 5.45 3.43
N LYS A 110 -6.91 5.41 2.13
CA LYS A 110 -8.13 4.79 1.60
C LYS A 110 -7.82 3.35 1.19
N ILE A 111 -8.42 2.38 1.86
CA ILE A 111 -8.46 0.97 1.43
C ILE A 111 -9.82 0.77 0.77
N GLY A 112 -9.88 0.84 -0.57
CA GLY A 112 -11.13 0.77 -1.33
C GLY A 112 -11.17 -0.43 -2.28
N GLY A 113 -12.17 -1.30 -2.12
CA GLY A 113 -12.49 -2.38 -3.06
C GLY A 113 -13.23 -3.57 -2.41
N GLY A 114 -14.45 -3.86 -2.85
CA GLY A 114 -15.21 -5.06 -2.44
C GLY A 114 -15.85 -5.01 -1.04
N ALA A 115 -16.76 -5.94 -0.76
CA ALA A 115 -17.64 -5.98 0.42
C ALA A 115 -16.93 -6.02 1.80
N ASN A 116 -15.60 -6.15 1.83
CA ASN A 116 -14.83 -6.38 3.05
C ASN A 116 -13.62 -5.44 3.12
N LEU A 117 -13.48 -4.73 4.24
CA LEU A 117 -12.21 -4.16 4.69
C LEU A 117 -11.35 -5.32 5.24
N TRP A 118 -10.52 -5.95 4.42
CA TRP A 118 -9.67 -7.07 4.85
C TRP A 118 -8.20 -6.63 5.00
N TRP A 119 -7.95 -5.79 6.00
CA TRP A 119 -6.73 -5.81 6.82
C TRP A 119 -6.68 -4.58 7.72
N ILE A 120 -7.03 -4.75 8.99
CA ILE A 120 -6.24 -4.13 10.07
C ILE A 120 -6.16 -5.15 11.22
N GLY A 121 -5.29 -6.13 11.05
CA GLY A 121 -5.10 -7.19 12.05
C GLY A 121 -4.07 -8.20 11.56
N ASN A 122 -2.82 -8.01 11.97
CA ASN A 122 -1.81 -9.08 11.94
C ASN A 122 -2.20 -10.09 13.03
N SER A 123 -2.13 -11.39 12.73
CA SER A 123 -2.44 -12.51 13.65
C SER A 123 -1.61 -12.55 14.95
N GLY A 124 -0.65 -11.63 15.12
CA GLY A 124 0.16 -11.48 16.34
C GLY A 124 -0.04 -10.19 17.13
N ASN A 125 -0.96 -9.29 16.76
CA ASN A 125 -1.18 -8.04 17.50
C ASN A 125 -2.32 -8.16 18.54
N ALA A 126 -2.11 -7.60 19.74
CA ALA A 126 -3.04 -7.69 20.86
C ALA A 126 -4.22 -6.69 20.75
N THR A 127 -4.09 -5.63 19.94
CA THR A 127 -5.14 -4.61 19.76
C THR A 127 -5.22 -4.06 18.32
N PHE A 128 -6.39 -3.56 17.96
CA PHE A 128 -6.63 -2.75 16.76
C PHE A 128 -6.88 -1.30 17.18
N ASP A 129 -5.92 -0.41 16.92
CA ASP A 129 -5.96 0.97 17.41
C ASP A 129 -6.41 1.95 16.31
N PHE A 130 -7.43 2.75 16.61
CA PHE A 130 -7.77 3.96 15.84
C PHE A 130 -7.15 5.18 16.53
N TYR A 131 -5.95 5.60 16.11
CA TYR A 131 -5.28 6.76 16.70
C TYR A 131 -5.77 8.09 16.10
N ASN A 132 -6.32 8.98 16.93
CA ASN A 132 -6.79 10.31 16.54
C ASN A 132 -6.05 11.42 17.30
N ALA A 133 -4.82 11.74 16.89
CA ALA A 133 -4.01 12.81 17.49
C ALA A 133 -4.65 14.21 17.40
N ALA A 134 -5.55 14.41 16.43
CA ALA A 134 -6.21 15.68 16.20
C ALA A 134 -7.43 15.92 17.12
N ASN A 135 -7.73 14.99 18.03
CA ASN A 135 -8.90 15.05 18.92
C ASN A 135 -10.23 15.25 18.16
N THR A 136 -10.33 14.68 16.96
CA THR A 136 -11.57 14.70 16.17
C THR A 136 -12.41 13.43 16.40
N ALA A 137 -13.54 13.28 15.70
CA ALA A 137 -14.37 12.09 15.85
C ALA A 137 -13.73 10.85 15.20
N VAL A 138 -13.59 9.75 15.95
CA VAL A 138 -13.43 8.41 15.35
C VAL A 138 -14.82 7.92 14.97
N THR A 139 -15.08 7.71 13.69
CA THR A 139 -16.42 7.33 13.22
C THR A 139 -16.41 5.98 12.51
N ILE A 140 -17.29 5.08 12.94
CA ILE A 140 -17.66 3.86 12.21
C ILE A 140 -18.98 4.17 11.49
N LYS A 141 -18.98 4.16 10.15
CA LYS A 141 -20.14 4.53 9.33
C LYS A 141 -20.58 3.34 8.48
N ASN A 142 -21.85 2.97 8.60
CA ASN A 142 -22.55 2.14 7.64
C ASN A 142 -23.54 3.02 6.85
N THR A 143 -23.30 3.20 5.55
CA THR A 143 -24.20 3.98 4.66
C THR A 143 -25.12 3.08 3.82
N GLY A 144 -25.00 1.76 3.96
CA GLY A 144 -25.65 0.75 3.11
C GLY A 144 -26.98 0.21 3.64
N GLY A 145 -27.66 0.95 4.54
CA GLY A 145 -29.04 0.72 4.97
C GLY A 145 -29.41 -0.73 5.28
N GLY A 146 -29.05 -1.24 6.46
CA GLY A 146 -29.53 -2.57 6.89
C GLY A 146 -28.76 -3.26 8.01
N VAL A 147 -27.63 -2.70 8.45
CA VAL A 147 -26.80 -3.26 9.53
C VAL A 147 -26.40 -2.15 10.50
N ALA A 148 -26.19 -2.50 11.78
CA ALA A 148 -25.68 -1.56 12.78
C ALA A 148 -24.29 -1.03 12.37
N ASN A 149 -23.99 0.22 12.76
CA ASN A 149 -22.65 0.81 12.55
C ASN A 149 -21.56 0.02 13.28
N LEU A 150 -21.88 -0.58 14.43
CA LEU A 150 -20.98 -1.42 15.22
C LEU A 150 -21.73 -2.66 15.67
N ILE A 151 -21.17 -3.83 15.38
CA ILE A 151 -21.61 -5.13 15.93
C ILE A 151 -20.42 -5.69 16.71
N VAL A 152 -20.66 -6.06 17.95
CA VAL A 152 -19.70 -6.77 18.80
C VAL A 152 -20.22 -8.20 18.93
N ASP A 153 -19.74 -9.07 18.05
CA ASP A 153 -20.13 -10.48 17.98
C ASP A 153 -19.20 -11.32 18.87
N GLY A 154 -19.62 -11.51 20.13
CA GLY A 154 -18.77 -12.06 21.19
C GLY A 154 -18.02 -10.97 21.98
N GLY A 155 -17.53 -11.32 23.18
CA GLY A 155 -16.94 -10.34 24.10
C GLY A 155 -17.97 -9.39 24.74
N ASN A 156 -17.46 -8.35 25.41
CA ASN A 156 -18.22 -7.32 26.13
C ASN A 156 -17.66 -5.93 25.78
N VAL A 157 -18.49 -4.90 25.76
CA VAL A 157 -18.08 -3.50 25.56
C VAL A 157 -17.87 -2.83 26.92
N GLY A 158 -16.65 -2.36 27.18
CA GLY A 158 -16.33 -1.56 28.36
C GLY A 158 -16.19 -0.07 28.01
N ILE A 159 -16.90 0.80 28.72
CA ILE A 159 -16.71 2.26 28.66
C ILE A 159 -16.16 2.70 30.01
N GLY A 160 -14.90 3.15 30.02
CA GLY A 160 -14.19 3.50 31.26
C GLY A 160 -13.73 2.30 32.09
N THR A 161 -13.91 1.07 31.60
CA THR A 161 -13.45 -0.17 32.23
C THR A 161 -12.83 -1.10 31.19
N VAL A 162 -11.81 -1.84 31.58
CA VAL A 162 -11.13 -2.85 30.74
C VAL A 162 -11.54 -4.28 31.09
N THR A 163 -12.33 -4.46 32.15
CA THR A 163 -12.84 -5.76 32.61
C THR A 163 -14.37 -5.72 32.74
N PRO A 164 -15.11 -5.55 31.65
CA PRO A 164 -16.56 -5.45 31.67
C PRO A 164 -17.22 -6.76 32.12
N TYR A 165 -18.07 -6.72 33.17
CA TYR A 165 -18.77 -7.89 33.69
C TYR A 165 -19.99 -8.26 32.83
N ASN A 166 -20.70 -7.24 32.32
CA ASN A 166 -21.87 -7.39 31.45
C ASN A 166 -21.50 -7.10 29.99
N LYS A 167 -22.42 -7.44 29.07
CA LYS A 167 -22.25 -7.19 27.61
C LYS A 167 -21.95 -5.73 27.26
N LEU A 168 -22.51 -4.80 28.04
CA LEU A 168 -22.09 -3.41 28.09
C LEU A 168 -21.86 -3.07 29.58
N ASP A 169 -20.67 -2.59 29.91
CA ASP A 169 -20.31 -2.13 31.24
C ASP A 169 -19.76 -0.70 31.15
N VAL A 170 -20.33 0.20 31.94
CA VAL A 170 -19.96 1.62 31.96
C VAL A 170 -19.52 1.96 33.38
N ALA A 171 -18.21 2.13 33.55
CA ALA A 171 -17.65 2.64 34.81
C ALA A 171 -17.80 4.16 34.84
N GLY A 172 -18.99 4.63 35.21
CA GLY A 172 -19.33 6.05 35.27
C GLY A 172 -20.81 6.29 35.05
N ASN A 173 -21.16 7.52 34.66
CA ASN A 173 -22.54 7.90 34.40
C ASN A 173 -22.97 7.48 32.99
N LEU A 174 -24.10 6.76 32.89
CA LEU A 174 -24.82 6.54 31.64
C LEU A 174 -25.89 7.63 31.48
N GLY A 175 -25.75 8.50 30.49
CA GLY A 175 -26.74 9.53 30.16
C GLY A 175 -27.67 9.07 29.04
N MET A 176 -28.98 9.08 29.29
CA MET A 176 -30.02 8.83 28.28
C MET A 176 -30.89 10.07 28.16
N ARG A 177 -31.09 10.57 26.92
CA ARG A 177 -31.76 11.86 26.66
C ARG A 177 -33.21 11.72 26.18
N ASP A 178 -33.60 10.56 25.64
CA ASP A 178 -34.95 10.23 25.15
C ASP A 178 -35.53 8.97 25.84
N ASN A 179 -36.74 8.52 25.48
CA ASN A 179 -37.55 7.56 26.26
C ASN A 179 -37.13 6.07 26.18
N ASP A 180 -37.31 5.44 27.36
CA ASP A 180 -37.33 4.01 27.73
C ASP A 180 -36.03 3.20 27.70
N ILE A 181 -35.49 2.93 28.91
CA ILE A 181 -34.67 1.75 29.16
C ILE A 181 -35.59 0.54 29.13
N TYR A 182 -35.44 -0.30 28.12
CA TYR A 182 -36.22 -1.52 28.00
C TYR A 182 -35.40 -2.74 28.47
N PHE A 183 -35.75 -3.23 29.66
CA PHE A 183 -35.17 -4.46 30.20
C PHE A 183 -35.94 -5.68 29.67
N ARG A 184 -35.30 -6.51 28.83
CA ARG A 184 -35.79 -7.85 28.49
C ARG A 184 -35.26 -8.85 29.50
N GLY A 185 -36.14 -9.34 30.37
CA GLY A 185 -35.88 -10.52 31.19
C GLY A 185 -36.68 -11.71 30.65
N THR A 186 -36.07 -12.88 30.56
CA THR A 186 -36.84 -14.13 30.69
C THR A 186 -37.05 -14.30 32.18
N GLY A 187 -38.28 -14.14 32.66
CA GLY A 187 -38.61 -14.36 34.08
C GLY A 187 -37.99 -15.67 34.57
N GLY A 188 -37.42 -15.63 35.78
CA GLY A 188 -36.85 -16.81 36.44
C GLY A 188 -37.90 -17.89 36.72
#